data_AF-A0A8T2M4C3-F1
#
_entry.id   AF-A0A8T2M4C3-F1
#
_cell.length_a   1.000
_cell.length_b   1.000
_cell.length_c   1.000
_cell.angle_alpha   90.00
_cell.angle_beta   90.00
_cell.angle_gamma   90.00
#
_symmetry.space_group_name_H-M   'P 1'
#
loop_
_entity.id
_entity.type
_entity.pdbx_description
1 polymer ?
#
loop_
_entity_poly.entity_id
_entity_poly.type
_entity_poly.pdbx_seq_one_letter_code
_entity_poly.pdbx_strand_id
1 'polypeptide(L)'
;MGSAESKDKMHCTRYLNGDGPPPLDEQVKESISGTRTLKKIPGVVEGNQPDGGEMKITALRSSVEGYQDNDTIQINFVFEDGIQTEMHPRPGQMYHGLRTAAYLPQNSKGRKVYKLLQAAFQHKLLFTVATSNSGEQFVTFSDIPLKTSQKGGPESNGYPDPKYLDTVLKVLKSRGIK
;
A
#
# COMPACT_ATOMS: atom_id res chain seq x y z
N MET A 1 37.81 -51.66 -26.68
CA MET A 1 36.88 -50.80 -27.45
C MET A 1 36.62 -49.57 -26.59
N GLY A 2 37.34 -48.47 -26.87
CA GLY A 2 37.29 -47.25 -26.07
C GLY A 2 36.22 -46.30 -26.57
N SER A 3 35.38 -45.82 -25.66
CA SER A 3 34.29 -44.88 -25.92
C SER A 3 34.83 -43.51 -26.36
N ALA A 4 34.29 -42.97 -27.44
CA ALA A 4 34.61 -41.62 -27.92
C ALA A 4 33.94 -40.58 -27.01
N GLU A 5 34.75 -39.75 -26.35
CA GLU A 5 34.29 -38.60 -25.57
C GLU A 5 33.88 -37.45 -26.50
N SER A 6 32.62 -37.05 -26.39
CA SER A 6 32.06 -35.83 -26.98
C SER A 6 32.67 -34.60 -26.29
N LYS A 7 33.28 -33.70 -27.06
CA LYS A 7 33.75 -32.39 -26.58
C LYS A 7 33.02 -31.29 -27.33
N ASP A 8 31.79 -31.02 -26.92
CA ASP A 8 31.10 -29.78 -27.22
C ASP A 8 31.12 -28.90 -25.97
N LYS A 9 32.20 -28.13 -25.80
CA LYS A 9 32.29 -27.13 -24.73
C LYS A 9 31.56 -25.88 -25.22
N MET A 10 30.28 -25.76 -24.87
CA MET A 10 29.56 -24.50 -25.01
C MET A 10 30.21 -23.44 -24.12
N HIS A 11 31.09 -22.63 -24.70
CA HIS A 11 31.57 -21.42 -24.06
C HIS A 11 30.46 -20.36 -24.15
N CYS A 12 29.75 -20.16 -23.04
CA CYS A 12 28.81 -19.05 -22.88
C CYS A 12 29.59 -17.72 -22.95
N THR A 13 29.57 -17.06 -24.10
CA THR A 13 30.18 -15.74 -24.32
C THR A 13 29.24 -14.58 -23.98
N ARG A 14 28.07 -14.86 -23.37
CA ARG A 14 26.96 -13.92 -23.19
C ARG A 14 27.32 -12.64 -22.40
N TYR A 15 28.45 -12.61 -21.69
CA TYR A 15 28.86 -11.47 -20.86
C TYR A 15 30.25 -10.90 -21.21
N LEU A 16 30.87 -11.33 -22.31
CA LEU A 16 32.24 -10.92 -22.64
C LEU A 16 32.34 -9.49 -23.20
N ASN A 17 31.22 -8.89 -23.62
CA ASN A 17 31.20 -7.58 -24.30
C ASN A 17 30.66 -6.43 -23.43
N GLY A 18 30.56 -6.61 -22.11
CA GLY A 18 30.03 -5.55 -21.23
C GLY A 18 28.50 -5.39 -21.27
N ASP A 19 27.78 -6.21 -22.03
CA ASP A 19 26.31 -6.29 -22.03
C ASP A 19 25.74 -7.07 -20.82
N GLY A 20 26.45 -7.03 -19.68
CA GLY A 20 25.96 -7.58 -18.42
C GLY A 20 24.87 -6.69 -17.83
N PRO A 21 23.92 -7.25 -17.09
CA PRO A 21 22.97 -6.42 -16.34
C PRO A 21 23.78 -5.48 -15.43
N PRO A 22 23.38 -4.20 -15.31
CA PRO A 22 24.12 -3.22 -14.51
C PRO A 22 24.30 -3.73 -13.08
N PRO A 23 25.40 -3.37 -12.40
CA PRO A 23 25.70 -3.88 -11.06
C PRO A 23 24.58 -3.58 -10.06
N LEU A 24 24.43 -4.44 -9.05
CA LEU A 24 23.26 -4.47 -8.15
C LEU A 24 22.96 -3.11 -7.51
N ASP A 25 24.00 -2.32 -7.22
CA ASP A 25 23.88 -0.98 -6.65
C ASP A 25 23.27 0.06 -7.61
N GLU A 26 23.42 -0.12 -8.92
CA GLU A 26 22.71 0.65 -9.94
C GLU A 26 21.25 0.21 -10.10
N GLN A 27 20.99 -1.10 -10.09
CA GLN A 27 19.61 -1.63 -10.12
C GLN A 27 18.79 -1.24 -8.88
N VAL A 28 19.45 -1.11 -7.73
CA VAL A 28 18.85 -0.66 -6.47
C VAL A 28 18.53 0.84 -6.50
N LYS A 29 19.29 1.67 -7.22
CA LYS A 29 18.99 3.11 -7.38
C LYS A 29 17.76 3.36 -8.25
N GLU A 30 17.58 2.59 -9.33
CA GLU A 30 16.36 2.69 -10.18
C GLU A 30 15.09 2.23 -9.45
N SER A 31 15.21 1.29 -8.51
CA SER A 31 14.07 0.77 -7.74
C SER A 31 13.74 1.59 -6.47
N ILE A 32 14.67 2.40 -5.97
CA ILE A 32 14.46 3.24 -4.77
C ILE A 32 14.13 4.70 -5.13
N SER A 33 14.51 5.21 -6.31
CA SER A 33 14.18 6.58 -6.75
C SER A 33 12.80 6.71 -7.42
N GLY A 34 12.00 5.65 -7.44
CA GLY A 34 10.68 5.62 -8.03
C GLY A 34 9.60 6.17 -7.11
N THR A 35 9.69 7.44 -6.65
CA THR A 35 8.47 8.23 -6.47
C THR A 35 7.87 8.48 -7.85
N ARG A 36 7.38 7.41 -8.48
CA ARG A 36 6.50 7.51 -9.63
C ARG A 36 5.24 8.16 -9.08
N THR A 37 5.20 9.49 -9.14
CA THR A 37 4.00 10.28 -8.95
C THR A 37 3.00 9.67 -9.92
N LEU A 38 2.11 8.80 -9.42
CA LEU A 38 1.02 8.32 -10.24
C LEU A 38 0.26 9.59 -10.66
N LYS A 39 0.03 9.72 -11.95
CA LYS A 39 -0.60 10.92 -12.52
C LYS A 39 -1.89 11.20 -11.74
N LYS A 40 -1.98 12.39 -11.15
CA LYS A 40 -3.17 12.87 -10.44
C LYS A 40 -4.38 12.65 -11.34
N ILE A 41 -5.32 11.83 -10.90
CA ILE A 41 -6.49 11.46 -11.70
C ILE A 41 -7.36 12.72 -11.89
N PRO A 42 -7.57 13.21 -13.13
CA PRO A 42 -8.39 14.39 -13.36
C PRO A 42 -9.83 14.18 -12.85
N GLY A 43 -10.36 15.13 -12.07
CA GLY A 43 -11.72 15.08 -11.54
C GLY A 43 -11.90 14.33 -10.22
N VAL A 44 -10.82 13.79 -9.62
CA VAL A 44 -10.88 13.27 -8.25
C VAL A 44 -10.68 14.43 -7.27
N VAL A 45 -11.69 14.65 -6.42
CA VAL A 45 -11.61 15.59 -5.31
C VAL A 45 -10.54 15.11 -4.34
N GLU A 46 -9.59 15.98 -4.01
CA GLU A 46 -8.53 15.70 -3.06
C GLU A 46 -9.09 15.73 -1.64
N GLY A 47 -8.71 14.76 -0.81
CA GLY A 47 -9.05 14.77 0.61
C GLY A 47 -8.10 15.65 1.43
N ASN A 48 -8.22 15.55 2.74
CA ASN A 48 -7.43 16.31 3.71
C ASN A 48 -6.62 15.40 4.64
N GLN A 49 -6.14 14.27 4.12
CA GLN A 49 -5.08 13.49 4.78
C GLN A 49 -3.85 14.39 4.99
N PRO A 50 -3.21 14.33 6.18
CA PRO A 50 -2.00 15.10 6.45
C PRO A 50 -0.85 14.77 5.49
N ASP A 51 -0.02 15.78 5.24
CA ASP A 51 1.24 15.61 4.51
C ASP A 51 2.25 14.79 5.30
N GLY A 52 3.25 14.23 4.61
CA GLY A 52 4.30 13.43 5.23
C GLY A 52 3.89 12.02 5.64
N GLY A 53 2.65 11.60 5.35
CA GLY A 53 2.22 10.23 5.56
C GLY A 53 3.00 9.23 4.70
N GLU A 54 3.47 8.15 5.32
CA GLU A 54 4.11 7.03 4.64
C GLU A 54 3.14 5.86 4.43
N MET A 55 3.24 5.19 3.27
CA MET A 55 2.54 3.96 2.96
C MET A 55 3.55 2.93 2.45
N LYS A 56 3.76 1.84 3.21
CA LYS A 56 4.70 0.76 2.89
C LYS A 56 3.98 -0.59 2.89
N ILE A 57 4.46 -1.54 2.10
CA ILE A 57 3.89 -2.90 2.08
C ILE A 57 4.85 -3.95 2.58
N THR A 58 4.29 -4.98 3.19
CA THR A 58 4.97 -6.21 3.59
C THR A 58 4.11 -7.40 3.13
N ALA A 59 4.73 -8.38 2.50
CA ALA A 59 4.06 -9.64 2.18
C ALA A 59 4.20 -10.61 3.37
N LEU A 60 3.08 -11.09 3.89
CA LEU A 60 3.02 -12.07 4.98
C LEU A 60 2.72 -13.45 4.43
N ARG A 61 3.47 -14.46 4.88
CA ARG A 61 3.22 -15.88 4.59
C ARG A 61 2.19 -16.50 5.54
N SER A 62 1.08 -15.79 5.69
CA SER A 62 -0.05 -16.17 6.53
C SER A 62 -1.34 -15.65 5.91
N SER A 63 -2.42 -16.37 6.14
CA SER A 63 -3.74 -16.05 5.59
C SER A 63 -4.57 -15.26 6.59
N VAL A 64 -5.29 -14.24 6.13
CA VAL A 64 -6.40 -13.65 6.91
C VAL A 64 -7.58 -14.62 6.96
N GLU A 65 -8.42 -14.51 7.99
CA GLU A 65 -9.57 -15.41 8.15
C GLU A 65 -10.51 -15.37 6.92
N GLY A 66 -10.92 -16.53 6.43
CA GLY A 66 -11.77 -16.67 5.22
C GLY A 66 -11.03 -16.65 3.88
N TYR A 67 -9.69 -16.59 3.88
CA TYR A 67 -8.86 -16.66 2.66
C TYR A 67 -7.69 -17.64 2.82
N GLN A 68 -7.98 -18.88 3.27
CA GLN A 68 -6.98 -19.87 3.70
C GLN A 68 -5.89 -20.16 2.65
N ASP A 69 -6.22 -20.11 1.35
CA ASP A 69 -5.30 -20.41 0.25
C ASP A 69 -4.52 -19.17 -0.25
N ASN A 70 -4.54 -18.05 0.48
CA ASN A 70 -3.88 -16.81 0.06
C ASN A 70 -3.02 -16.24 1.18
N ASP A 71 -1.77 -15.93 0.84
CA ASP A 71 -0.90 -15.03 1.61
C ASP A 71 -1.57 -13.66 1.86
N THR A 72 -0.99 -12.82 2.70
CA THR A 72 -1.56 -11.51 3.06
C THR A 72 -0.65 -10.36 2.65
N ILE A 73 -1.25 -9.33 2.06
CA ILE A 73 -0.62 -8.02 1.85
C ILE A 73 -0.91 -7.20 3.10
N GLN A 74 0.12 -6.91 3.90
CA GLN A 74 0.07 -5.93 4.97
C GLN A 74 0.50 -4.58 4.43
N ILE A 75 -0.33 -3.56 4.63
CA ILE A 75 -0.07 -2.17 4.26
C ILE A 75 0.13 -1.39 5.55
N ASN A 76 1.33 -0.89 5.78
CA ASN A 76 1.70 -0.09 6.93
C ASN A 76 1.56 1.39 6.60
N PHE A 77 0.88 2.12 7.47
CA PHE A 77 0.71 3.57 7.40
C PHE A 77 1.37 4.22 8.60
N VAL A 78 2.14 5.26 8.36
CA VAL A 78 2.80 6.06 9.41
C VAL A 78 2.55 7.53 9.12
N PHE A 79 1.95 8.20 10.09
CA PHE A 79 1.88 9.66 10.18
C PHE A 79 2.57 10.05 11.48
N GLU A 80 3.53 10.95 11.39
CA GLU A 80 4.12 11.59 12.58
C GLU A 80 3.22 12.72 13.08
N ASP A 81 3.49 13.17 14.30
CA ASP A 81 2.88 14.38 14.84
C ASP A 81 3.21 15.58 13.94
N GLY A 82 2.27 16.51 13.81
CA GLY A 82 2.44 17.63 12.89
C GLY A 82 1.53 18.81 13.20
N ILE A 83 1.52 19.78 12.30
CA ILE A 83 0.71 20.99 12.39
C ILE A 83 -0.39 20.93 11.34
N GLN A 84 -1.61 21.31 11.74
CA GLN A 84 -2.75 21.36 10.84
C GLN A 84 -2.60 22.45 9.77
N THR A 85 -2.90 22.08 8.53
CA THR A 85 -2.97 23.01 7.39
C THR A 85 -4.33 23.70 7.34
N GLU A 86 -4.50 24.64 6.42
CA GLU A 86 -5.78 25.32 6.12
C GLU A 86 -6.90 24.36 5.68
N MET A 87 -6.56 23.12 5.28
CA MET A 87 -7.53 22.10 4.86
C MET A 87 -8.05 21.26 6.04
N HIS A 88 -7.54 21.47 7.25
CA HIS A 88 -7.92 20.73 8.45
C HIS A 88 -8.85 21.56 9.36
N PRO A 89 -9.55 20.92 10.32
CA PRO A 89 -10.55 21.60 11.15
C PRO A 89 -10.02 22.74 12.03
N ARG A 90 -8.74 22.71 12.43
CA ARG A 90 -8.12 23.72 13.29
C ARG A 90 -6.72 24.09 12.79
N PRO A 91 -6.63 24.93 11.73
CA PRO A 91 -5.35 25.34 11.14
C PRO A 91 -4.37 25.90 12.19
N GLY A 92 -3.09 25.55 12.07
CA GLY A 92 -2.04 25.96 12.99
C GLY A 92 -1.98 25.20 14.32
N GLN A 93 -2.98 24.39 14.66
CA GLN A 93 -2.92 23.54 15.86
C GLN A 93 -2.12 22.26 15.60
N MET A 94 -1.40 21.77 16.61
CA MET A 94 -0.77 20.44 16.56
C MET A 94 -1.81 19.33 16.44
N TYR A 95 -1.45 18.23 15.79
CA TYR A 95 -2.16 16.96 15.82
C TYR A 95 -1.21 15.81 16.17
N HIS A 96 -1.73 14.76 16.79
CA HIS A 96 -1.03 13.51 17.02
C HIS A 96 -1.11 12.59 15.81
N GLY A 97 0.02 11.99 15.46
CA GLY A 97 0.17 11.06 14.35
C GLY A 97 -0.56 9.73 14.56
N LEU A 98 -0.38 8.82 13.61
CA LEU A 98 -0.98 7.49 13.62
C LEU A 98 -0.01 6.47 13.02
N ARG A 99 0.18 5.36 13.71
CA ARG A 99 0.83 4.16 13.18
C ARG A 99 -0.17 3.03 13.14
N THR A 100 -0.50 2.54 11.95
CA THR A 100 -1.49 1.47 11.79
C THR A 100 -1.16 0.59 10.59
N ALA A 101 -1.83 -0.56 10.51
CA ALA A 101 -1.71 -1.46 9.38
C ALA A 101 -3.09 -1.85 8.86
N ALA A 102 -3.19 -2.11 7.55
CA ALA A 102 -4.33 -2.72 6.91
C ALA A 102 -3.94 -4.02 6.23
N TYR A 103 -4.87 -4.97 6.13
CA TYR A 103 -4.63 -6.30 5.60
C TYR A 103 -5.53 -6.58 4.41
N LEU A 104 -4.97 -7.21 3.37
CA LEU A 104 -5.71 -7.70 2.20
C LEU A 104 -5.22 -9.10 1.84
N PRO A 105 -6.09 -10.01 1.39
CA PRO A 105 -5.63 -11.29 0.85
C PRO A 105 -4.85 -11.06 -0.45
N GLN A 106 -3.76 -11.80 -0.65
CA GLN A 106 -2.89 -11.72 -1.82
C GLN A 106 -3.47 -12.53 -3.01
N ASN A 107 -4.74 -12.32 -3.31
CA ASN A 107 -5.41 -12.81 -4.50
C ASN A 107 -5.63 -11.69 -5.53
N SER A 108 -6.25 -12.01 -6.67
CA SER A 108 -6.49 -11.06 -7.76
C SER A 108 -7.30 -9.84 -7.31
N LYS A 109 -8.34 -10.05 -6.51
CA LYS A 109 -9.23 -8.99 -6.01
C LYS A 109 -8.54 -8.13 -4.96
N GLY A 110 -7.82 -8.72 -4.01
CA GLY A 110 -7.04 -7.98 -3.02
C GLY A 110 -5.91 -7.15 -3.64
N ARG A 111 -5.20 -7.69 -4.64
CA ARG A 111 -4.21 -6.91 -5.43
C ARG A 111 -4.84 -5.72 -6.17
N LYS A 112 -6.07 -5.87 -6.68
CA LYS A 112 -6.81 -4.77 -7.29
C LYS A 112 -7.15 -3.69 -6.25
N VAL A 113 -7.71 -4.09 -5.11
CA VAL A 113 -8.00 -3.16 -4.01
C VAL A 113 -6.75 -2.41 -3.57
N TYR A 114 -5.63 -3.11 -3.39
CA TYR A 114 -4.36 -2.50 -3.01
C TYR A 114 -3.92 -1.36 -3.96
N LYS A 115 -3.96 -1.59 -5.28
CA LYS A 115 -3.61 -0.56 -6.28
C LYS A 115 -4.51 0.68 -6.18
N LEU A 116 -5.79 0.47 -5.90
CA LEU A 116 -6.74 1.56 -5.73
C LEU A 116 -6.55 2.30 -4.40
N LEU A 117 -6.18 1.58 -3.32
CA LEU A 117 -5.80 2.22 -2.06
C LEU A 117 -4.54 3.06 -2.20
N GLN A 118 -3.55 2.65 -3.00
CA GLN A 118 -2.40 3.50 -3.32
C GLN A 118 -2.81 4.80 -4.01
N ALA A 119 -3.69 4.72 -5.02
CA ALA A 119 -4.22 5.91 -5.68
C ALA A 119 -5.01 6.78 -4.70
N ALA A 120 -5.86 6.19 -3.86
CA ALA A 120 -6.61 6.92 -2.84
C ALA A 120 -5.70 7.62 -1.83
N PHE A 121 -4.61 6.99 -1.41
CA PHE A 121 -3.61 7.58 -0.51
C PHE A 121 -2.93 8.80 -1.13
N GLN A 122 -2.55 8.73 -2.42
CA GLN A 122 -1.96 9.86 -3.14
C GLN A 122 -2.94 11.02 -3.35
N HIS A 123 -4.23 10.71 -3.42
CA HIS A 123 -5.31 11.70 -3.46
C HIS A 123 -5.77 12.14 -2.06
N LYS A 124 -5.04 11.77 -1.01
CA LYS A 124 -5.30 12.18 0.38
C LYS A 124 -6.66 11.73 0.94
N LEU A 125 -7.15 10.57 0.49
CA LEU A 125 -8.52 10.09 0.78
C LEU A 125 -8.62 9.03 1.88
N LEU A 126 -7.51 8.48 2.38
CA LEU A 126 -7.56 7.36 3.34
C LEU A 126 -7.67 7.82 4.79
N PHE A 127 -7.09 8.97 5.11
CA PHE A 127 -7.04 9.50 6.47
C PHE A 127 -7.46 10.96 6.51
N THR A 128 -7.71 11.47 7.71
CA THR A 128 -8.05 12.87 7.98
C THR A 128 -7.60 13.24 9.39
N VAL A 129 -7.68 14.51 9.77
CA VAL A 129 -7.50 14.96 11.16
C VAL A 129 -8.87 15.10 11.81
N ALA A 130 -9.04 14.47 12.97
CA ALA A 130 -10.24 14.57 13.78
C ALA A 130 -9.94 15.19 15.14
N THR A 131 -11.02 15.61 15.81
CA THR A 131 -11.01 16.16 17.16
C THR A 131 -11.64 15.15 18.12
N SER A 132 -10.97 14.84 19.24
CA SER A 132 -11.51 13.99 20.30
C SER A 132 -12.53 14.75 21.15
N ASN A 133 -13.24 14.04 22.04
CA ASN A 133 -14.15 14.68 23.00
C ASN A 133 -13.42 15.63 23.98
N SER A 134 -12.13 15.39 24.26
CA SER A 134 -11.25 16.25 25.06
C SER A 134 -10.69 17.45 24.27
N GLY A 135 -10.95 17.53 22.96
CA GLY A 135 -10.47 18.59 22.09
C GLY A 135 -9.09 18.33 21.48
N GLU A 136 -8.48 17.17 21.76
CA GLU A 136 -7.20 16.75 21.18
C GLU A 136 -7.36 16.46 19.69
N GLN A 137 -6.33 16.77 18.91
CA GLN A 137 -6.35 16.62 17.46
C GLN A 137 -5.50 15.41 17.09
N PHE A 138 -6.00 14.52 16.24
CA PHE A 138 -5.28 13.30 15.87
C PHE A 138 -5.64 12.81 14.47
N VAL A 139 -4.71 12.07 13.85
CA VAL A 139 -4.96 11.41 12.56
C VAL A 139 -5.87 10.20 12.75
N THR A 140 -6.91 10.11 11.94
CA THR A 140 -7.88 9.00 11.93
C THR A 140 -8.22 8.56 10.51
N PHE A 141 -8.92 7.44 10.39
CA PHE A 141 -9.44 6.95 9.12
C PHE A 141 -10.50 7.90 8.55
N SER A 142 -10.49 8.08 7.22
CA SER A 142 -11.60 8.70 6.50
C SER A 142 -12.68 7.63 6.23
N ASP A 143 -13.49 7.82 5.18
CA ASP A 143 -14.67 6.98 4.91
C ASP A 143 -14.36 5.73 4.06
N ILE A 144 -13.12 5.58 3.58
CA ILE A 144 -12.71 4.37 2.85
C ILE A 144 -12.35 3.30 3.89
N PRO A 145 -13.10 2.19 3.98
CA PRO A 145 -12.89 1.22 5.04
C PRO A 145 -11.59 0.43 4.83
N LEU A 146 -10.81 0.32 5.90
CA LEU A 146 -9.60 -0.50 5.96
C LEU A 146 -9.79 -1.65 6.94
N LYS A 147 -9.21 -2.81 6.64
CA LYS A 147 -9.20 -3.96 7.56
C LYS A 147 -7.96 -3.91 8.43
N THR A 148 -8.10 -3.42 9.67
CA THR A 148 -6.99 -3.24 10.62
C THR A 148 -6.74 -4.47 11.50
N SER A 149 -7.54 -5.52 11.35
CA SER A 149 -7.33 -6.82 12.00
C SER A 149 -7.35 -7.96 10.98
N GLN A 150 -6.50 -8.97 11.19
CA GLN A 150 -6.51 -10.20 10.38
C GLN A 150 -7.63 -11.18 10.79
N LYS A 151 -8.32 -10.92 11.91
CA LYS A 151 -9.32 -11.79 12.54
C LYS A 151 -10.41 -11.02 13.31
N GLY A 152 -11.43 -11.71 13.82
CA GLY A 152 -12.44 -11.13 14.72
C GLY A 152 -13.61 -10.45 14.02
N GLY A 153 -13.75 -10.67 12.71
CA GLY A 153 -14.89 -10.25 11.90
C GLY A 153 -15.03 -8.73 11.74
N PRO A 154 -16.14 -8.27 11.12
CA PRO A 154 -16.39 -6.85 10.83
C PRO A 154 -16.36 -5.95 12.07
N GLU A 155 -16.84 -6.43 13.22
CA GLU A 155 -16.86 -5.69 14.50
C GLU A 155 -15.46 -5.27 14.97
N SER A 156 -14.44 -6.06 14.62
CA SER A 156 -13.04 -5.77 14.95
C SER A 156 -12.31 -5.02 13.82
N ASN A 157 -13.03 -4.48 12.83
CA ASN A 157 -12.48 -4.06 11.54
C ASN A 157 -11.62 -5.16 10.91
N GLY A 158 -12.03 -6.41 11.08
CA GLY A 158 -11.24 -7.59 10.77
C GLY A 158 -11.89 -8.56 9.80
N TYR A 159 -11.21 -9.68 9.59
CA TYR A 159 -11.68 -10.83 8.82
C TYR A 159 -12.24 -11.90 9.78
N PRO A 160 -13.08 -12.85 9.31
CA PRO A 160 -13.62 -12.96 7.97
C PRO A 160 -14.66 -11.86 7.71
N ASP A 161 -14.61 -11.29 6.52
CA ASP A 161 -15.64 -10.38 6.01
C ASP A 161 -15.77 -10.61 4.51
N PRO A 162 -16.74 -11.45 4.08
CA PRO A 162 -16.89 -11.81 2.68
C PRO A 162 -17.33 -10.64 1.80
N LYS A 163 -17.90 -9.56 2.38
CA LYS A 163 -18.41 -8.41 1.64
C LYS A 163 -17.38 -7.28 1.50
N TYR A 164 -16.36 -7.27 2.35
CA TYR A 164 -15.39 -6.18 2.45
C TYR A 164 -14.81 -5.75 1.09
N LEU A 165 -14.25 -6.69 0.32
CA LEU A 165 -13.57 -6.36 -0.93
C LEU A 165 -14.52 -5.73 -1.96
N ASP A 166 -15.80 -6.09 -1.97
CA ASP A 166 -16.79 -5.44 -2.85
C ASP A 166 -17.20 -4.06 -2.32
N THR A 167 -17.40 -3.95 -1.01
CA THR A 167 -17.76 -2.69 -0.36
C THR A 167 -16.67 -1.64 -0.60
N VAL A 168 -15.40 -1.95 -0.31
CA VAL A 168 -14.31 -1.00 -0.48
C VAL A 168 -14.12 -0.58 -1.95
N LEU A 169 -14.31 -1.51 -2.91
CA LEU A 169 -14.29 -1.18 -4.34
C LEU A 169 -15.40 -0.20 -4.74
N LYS A 170 -16.61 -0.36 -4.19
CA LYS A 170 -17.73 0.56 -4.44
C LYS A 170 -17.45 1.95 -3.86
N VAL A 171 -16.92 2.02 -2.64
CA VAL A 171 -16.56 3.28 -1.98
C VAL A 171 -15.43 3.99 -2.73
N LEU A 172 -14.37 3.27 -3.12
CA LEU A 172 -13.29 3.84 -3.93
C LEU A 172 -13.81 4.41 -5.25
N LYS A 173 -14.69 3.67 -5.93
CA LYS A 173 -15.32 4.14 -7.18
C LYS A 173 -16.18 5.38 -6.99
N SER A 174 -16.94 5.48 -5.89
CA SER A 174 -17.76 6.67 -5.60
C SER A 174 -16.90 7.89 -5.27
N ARG A 175 -15.65 7.69 -4.81
CA ARG A 175 -14.61 8.72 -4.64
C ARG A 175 -13.83 9.02 -5.92
N GLY A 176 -14.21 8.44 -7.06
CA GLY A 176 -13.56 8.67 -8.35
C GLY A 176 -12.29 7.85 -8.58
N ILE A 177 -11.92 6.95 -7.67
CA ILE A 177 -10.77 6.04 -7.80
C ILE A 177 -11.22 4.77 -8.54
N LYS A 178 -10.65 4.51 -9.72
CA LYS A 178 -11.12 3.43 -10.64
C LYS A 178 -9.99 2.58 -11.19
#